data_AF-J9EX19-F1
#
_entry.id   AF-J9EX19-F1
#
_cell.length_a   1.000
_cell.length_b   1.000
_cell.length_c   1.000
_cell.angle_alpha   90.00
_cell.angle_beta   90.00
_cell.angle_gamma   90.00
#
_symmetry.space_group_name_H-M   'P 1'
#
loop_
_entity.id
_entity.type
_entity.pdbx_description
1 polymer ?
#
loop_
_entity_poly.entity_id
_entity_poly.type
_entity_poly.pdbx_seq_one_letter_code
_entity_poly.pdbx_strand_id
1 'polypeptide(L)'
;TCAVDVFSLGCIYYYVLTNGSHPFGDMLKRQANIMQGEYSLKLLSMTGCNLMAVALIESMLRRDPLLRPVSATLAIHPFFWNKERQLRFFMDVSDRIEKLSEHSFLLRRIEENARSAIGFNWRQAICPVLAVDLRKFRTYKGNKVRDLLRAMRNKKHHYQELPTEVQQSLGQVPDQFVTYFTDRFPQLLQHTYDAMICCANEHAFSRYYSEEARKKADEFAAEMAANEIKESGVDRKEVEFENKKRESISILDDKETETVGEENPDGKITADISLQEVEIVTAEDPTATADNRRNRKRRKRPKH
;
A
#
# COMPACT_ATOMS: atom_id res chain seq x y z
N THR A 1 1.48 40.68 0.25
CA THR A 1 2.41 39.65 -0.27
C THR A 1 1.59 38.57 -0.96
N CYS A 2 2.18 37.79 -1.88
CA CYS A 2 1.46 36.82 -2.71
C CYS A 2 0.66 35.76 -1.90
N ALA A 3 1.04 35.51 -0.64
CA ALA A 3 0.32 34.65 0.28
C ALA A 3 -1.11 35.17 0.64
N VAL A 4 -1.39 36.47 0.46
CA VAL A 4 -2.74 37.03 0.57
C VAL A 4 -3.59 36.61 -0.63
N ASP A 5 -3.01 36.68 -1.83
CA ASP A 5 -3.69 36.29 -3.07
C ASP A 5 -3.97 34.79 -3.11
N VAL A 6 -3.06 33.96 -2.59
CA VAL A 6 -3.26 32.51 -2.38
C VAL A 6 -4.45 32.22 -1.47
N PHE A 7 -4.63 32.98 -0.38
CA PHE A 7 -5.78 32.82 0.52
C PHE A 7 -7.10 33.20 -0.17
N SER A 8 -7.12 34.33 -0.88
CA SER A 8 -8.26 34.75 -1.69
C SER A 8 -8.60 33.72 -2.77
N LEU A 9 -7.59 33.15 -3.43
CA LEU A 9 -7.74 32.09 -4.43
C LEU A 9 -8.31 30.80 -3.82
N GLY A 10 -7.96 30.45 -2.59
CA GLY A 10 -8.54 29.32 -1.86
C GLY A 10 -10.04 29.51 -1.59
N CYS A 11 -10.45 30.73 -1.23
CA CYS A 11 -11.87 31.09 -1.12
C CYS A 11 -12.59 31.02 -2.47
N ILE A 12 -11.95 31.45 -3.57
CA ILE A 12 -12.50 31.38 -4.93
C ILE A 12 -12.64 29.92 -5.40
N TYR A 13 -11.64 29.07 -5.16
CA TYR A 13 -11.72 27.64 -5.48
C TYR A 13 -12.87 26.95 -4.75
N TYR A 14 -13.05 27.23 -3.46
CA TYR A 14 -14.22 26.73 -2.73
C TYR A 14 -15.53 27.23 -3.33
N TYR A 15 -15.62 28.53 -3.65
CA TYR A 15 -16.81 29.14 -4.24
C TYR A 15 -17.22 28.51 -5.56
N VAL A 16 -16.26 28.29 -6.48
CA VAL A 16 -16.51 27.64 -7.77
C VAL A 16 -16.92 26.17 -7.57
N LEU A 17 -16.19 25.41 -6.76
CA LEU A 17 -16.46 23.98 -6.55
C LEU A 17 -17.72 23.69 -5.71
N THR A 18 -18.31 24.70 -5.08
CA THR A 18 -19.56 24.60 -4.30
C THR A 18 -20.72 25.41 -4.91
N ASN A 19 -20.57 25.89 -6.16
CA ASN A 19 -21.57 26.70 -6.88
C ASN A 19 -22.09 27.91 -6.07
N GLY A 20 -21.22 28.57 -5.31
CA GLY A 20 -21.49 29.87 -4.67
C GLY A 20 -21.30 29.96 -3.16
N SER A 21 -20.90 28.89 -2.48
CA SER A 21 -20.66 28.94 -1.02
C SER A 21 -19.29 29.55 -0.68
N HIS A 22 -19.10 30.02 0.55
CA HIS A 22 -17.83 30.58 1.01
C HIS A 22 -17.29 29.78 2.21
N PRO A 23 -15.98 29.48 2.31
CA PRO A 23 -15.48 28.57 3.34
C PRO A 23 -15.62 29.17 4.75
N PHE A 24 -15.56 30.49 4.88
CA PHE A 24 -15.85 31.24 6.11
C PHE A 24 -17.33 31.63 6.28
N GLY A 25 -18.25 31.05 5.49
CA GLY A 25 -19.70 31.24 5.62
C GLY A 25 -20.25 32.60 5.17
N ASP A 26 -21.42 32.93 5.74
CA ASP A 26 -22.26 34.07 5.35
C ASP A 26 -21.55 35.42 5.48
N MET A 27 -21.87 36.35 4.57
CA MET A 27 -21.21 37.65 4.44
C MET A 27 -21.10 38.43 5.77
N LEU A 28 -22.13 38.37 6.63
CA LEU A 28 -22.17 39.06 7.92
C LEU A 28 -21.18 38.50 8.96
N LYS A 29 -20.89 37.20 8.94
CA LYS A 29 -19.97 36.54 9.90
C LYS A 29 -18.56 36.34 9.34
N ARG A 30 -18.44 36.31 8.01
CA ARG A 30 -17.24 36.03 7.23
C ARG A 30 -15.97 36.68 7.76
N GLN A 31 -15.99 37.97 8.09
CA GLN A 31 -14.78 38.67 8.54
C GLN A 31 -14.34 38.25 9.94
N ALA A 32 -15.27 38.04 10.88
CA ALA A 32 -14.96 37.53 12.21
C ALA A 32 -14.39 36.10 12.12
N ASN A 33 -15.05 35.26 11.32
CA ASN A 33 -14.63 33.89 11.03
C ASN A 33 -13.20 33.85 10.44
N ILE A 34 -12.86 34.73 9.48
CA ILE A 34 -11.50 34.87 8.92
C ILE A 34 -10.49 35.26 10.00
N MET A 35 -10.81 36.22 10.87
CA MET A 35 -9.91 36.69 11.93
C MET A 35 -9.66 35.61 13.00
N GLN A 36 -10.68 34.80 13.31
CA GLN A 36 -10.60 33.68 14.25
C GLN A 36 -9.90 32.46 13.62
N GLY A 37 -10.04 32.28 12.30
CA GLY A 37 -9.57 31.10 11.56
C GLY A 37 -10.64 30.00 11.41
N GLU A 38 -11.90 30.29 11.70
CA GLU A 38 -13.02 29.35 11.62
C GLU A 38 -13.56 29.23 10.19
N TYR A 39 -13.27 28.12 9.52
CA TYR A 39 -13.82 27.78 8.21
C TYR A 39 -14.44 26.38 8.19
N SER A 40 -15.26 26.10 7.18
CA SER A 40 -15.85 24.79 6.97
C SER A 40 -15.87 24.41 5.50
N LEU A 41 -15.23 23.29 5.17
CA LEU A 41 -15.20 22.73 3.80
C LEU A 41 -16.17 21.57 3.59
N LYS A 42 -17.17 21.43 4.48
CA LYS A 42 -18.10 20.28 4.56
C LYS A 42 -18.81 19.96 3.24
N LEU A 43 -19.14 20.97 2.43
CA LEU A 43 -19.80 20.77 1.14
C LEU A 43 -18.91 20.03 0.13
N LEU A 44 -17.58 20.14 0.24
CA LEU A 44 -16.65 19.39 -0.62
C LEU A 44 -16.36 17.99 -0.07
N SER A 45 -16.24 17.83 1.24
CA SER A 45 -15.94 16.52 1.83
C SER A 45 -17.14 15.56 1.77
N MET A 46 -18.37 16.06 1.89
CA MET A 46 -19.59 15.24 1.79
C MET A 46 -19.82 14.62 0.40
N THR A 47 -19.30 15.22 -0.68
CA THR A 47 -19.45 14.67 -2.04
C THR A 47 -18.49 13.51 -2.33
N GLY A 48 -17.49 13.27 -1.49
CA GLY A 48 -16.49 12.19 -1.64
C GLY A 48 -15.46 12.40 -2.77
N CYS A 49 -15.88 12.91 -3.93
CA CYS A 49 -15.03 13.12 -5.11
C CYS A 49 -13.95 14.21 -4.93
N ASN A 50 -14.10 15.11 -3.95
CA ASN A 50 -13.33 16.36 -3.83
C ASN A 50 -12.29 16.38 -2.70
N LEU A 51 -11.90 15.24 -2.12
CA LEU A 51 -10.94 15.20 -0.99
C LEU A 51 -9.59 15.87 -1.31
N MET A 52 -9.13 15.75 -2.56
CA MET A 52 -7.94 16.45 -3.05
C MET A 52 -8.10 17.97 -3.13
N ALA A 53 -9.30 18.46 -3.45
CA ALA A 53 -9.62 19.89 -3.42
C ALA A 53 -9.72 20.41 -1.97
N VAL A 54 -10.24 19.60 -1.04
CA VAL A 54 -10.25 19.91 0.39
C VAL A 54 -8.82 20.13 0.89
N ALA A 55 -7.92 19.16 0.74
CA ALA A 55 -6.53 19.27 1.18
C ALA A 55 -5.80 20.47 0.55
N LEU A 56 -6.02 20.72 -0.75
CA LEU A 56 -5.49 21.89 -1.45
C LEU A 56 -5.98 23.21 -0.82
N ILE A 57 -7.29 23.36 -0.63
CA ILE A 57 -7.90 24.57 -0.07
C ILE A 57 -7.49 24.77 1.40
N GLU A 58 -7.41 23.73 2.22
CA GLU A 58 -6.92 23.82 3.62
C GLU A 58 -5.47 24.37 3.68
N SER A 59 -4.61 24.00 2.72
CA SER A 59 -3.25 24.55 2.62
C SER A 59 -3.24 26.04 2.24
N MET A 60 -4.18 26.48 1.40
CA MET A 60 -4.32 27.87 0.95
C MET A 60 -4.94 28.76 2.03
N LEU A 61 -5.85 28.20 2.85
CA LEU A 61 -6.56 28.91 3.92
C LEU A 61 -5.83 28.95 5.27
N ARG A 62 -4.57 28.45 5.34
CA ARG A 62 -3.74 28.51 6.56
C ARG A 62 -3.72 29.93 7.15
N ARG A 63 -3.91 30.06 8.48
CA ARG A 63 -3.93 31.35 9.17
C ARG A 63 -2.60 32.09 9.04
N ASP A 64 -1.49 31.38 9.24
CA ASP A 64 -0.13 31.87 8.97
C ASP A 64 0.11 31.96 7.45
N PRO A 65 0.44 33.15 6.90
CA PRO A 65 0.79 33.31 5.50
C PRO A 65 2.05 32.54 5.05
N LEU A 66 2.98 32.23 5.96
CA LEU A 66 4.22 31.49 5.65
C LEU A 66 3.98 29.99 5.43
N LEU A 67 2.86 29.45 5.93
CA LEU A 67 2.47 28.06 5.75
C LEU A 67 1.61 27.83 4.50
N ARG A 68 1.33 28.87 3.71
CA ARG A 68 0.58 28.78 2.45
C ARG A 68 1.52 28.38 1.30
N PRO A 69 1.09 27.51 0.36
CA PRO A 69 1.89 27.18 -0.82
C PRO A 69 2.07 28.41 -1.71
N VAL A 70 3.17 28.46 -2.46
CA VAL A 70 3.35 29.50 -3.50
C VAL A 70 2.57 29.13 -4.77
N SER A 71 2.25 30.13 -5.59
CA SER A 71 1.46 29.94 -6.82
C SER A 71 2.08 28.94 -7.81
N ALA A 72 3.42 28.85 -7.87
CA ALA A 72 4.12 27.86 -8.66
C ALA A 72 3.85 26.41 -8.19
N THR A 73 3.80 26.17 -6.87
CA THR A 73 3.42 24.87 -6.28
C THR A 73 1.97 24.52 -6.61
N LEU A 74 1.07 25.51 -6.53
CA LEU A 74 -0.37 25.32 -6.82
C LEU A 74 -0.62 24.93 -8.28
N ALA A 75 0.02 25.60 -9.24
CA ALA A 75 -0.19 25.39 -10.66
C ALA A 75 0.15 23.96 -11.16
N ILE A 76 0.99 23.23 -10.41
CA ILE A 76 1.36 21.85 -10.73
C ILE A 76 0.69 20.80 -9.84
N HIS A 77 -0.15 21.18 -8.88
CA HIS A 77 -0.77 20.26 -7.92
C HIS A 77 -1.57 19.14 -8.63
N PRO A 78 -1.60 17.88 -8.12
CA PRO A 78 -2.32 16.77 -8.76
C PRO A 78 -3.79 17.04 -9.09
N PHE A 79 -4.43 17.96 -8.37
CA PHE A 79 -5.79 18.44 -8.63
C PHE A 79 -5.99 18.98 -10.07
N PHE A 80 -4.95 19.58 -10.66
CA PHE A 80 -4.97 20.15 -12.01
C PHE A 80 -4.44 19.18 -13.09
N TRP A 81 -4.13 17.93 -12.75
CA TRP A 81 -3.61 16.97 -13.72
C TRP A 81 -4.74 16.37 -14.57
N ASN A 82 -4.57 16.41 -15.89
CA ASN A 82 -5.41 15.60 -16.79
C ASN A 82 -5.23 14.10 -16.50
N LYS A 83 -6.21 13.28 -16.89
CA LYS A 83 -6.20 11.84 -16.59
C LYS A 83 -5.00 11.11 -17.20
N GLU A 84 -4.47 11.57 -18.34
CA GLU A 84 -3.22 11.08 -18.92
C GLU A 84 -2.00 11.28 -18.00
N ARG A 85 -1.83 12.48 -17.40
CA ARG A 85 -0.75 12.76 -16.43
C ARG A 85 -0.95 11.98 -15.12
N GLN A 86 -2.20 11.83 -14.66
CA GLN A 86 -2.53 10.96 -13.52
C GLN A 86 -2.16 9.49 -13.80
N LEU A 87 -2.49 8.96 -14.99
CA LEU A 87 -2.12 7.59 -15.38
C LEU A 87 -0.60 7.44 -15.42
N ARG A 88 0.10 8.35 -16.11
CA ARG A 88 1.56 8.30 -16.26
C ARG A 88 2.26 8.32 -14.90
N PHE A 89 1.81 9.16 -13.96
CA PHE A 89 2.31 9.17 -12.60
C PHE A 89 2.14 7.80 -11.91
N PHE A 90 0.95 7.19 -11.96
CA PHE A 90 0.74 5.85 -11.38
C PHE A 90 1.61 4.76 -12.03
N MET A 91 1.94 4.87 -13.33
CA MET A 91 2.86 3.95 -13.99
C MET A 91 4.31 4.17 -13.49
N ASP A 92 4.79 5.41 -13.53
CA ASP A 92 6.14 5.79 -13.10
C ASP A 92 6.38 5.34 -11.64
N VAL A 93 5.43 5.58 -10.74
CA VAL A 93 5.48 5.11 -9.35
C VAL A 93 5.49 3.59 -9.27
N SER A 94 4.59 2.89 -9.98
CA SER A 94 4.54 1.42 -9.95
C SER A 94 5.85 0.79 -10.41
N ASP A 95 6.50 1.33 -11.44
CA ASP A 95 7.78 0.82 -11.94
C ASP A 95 8.93 1.14 -10.97
N ARG A 96 8.91 2.30 -10.30
CA ARG A 96 9.90 2.69 -9.27
C ARG A 96 9.89 1.79 -8.02
N ILE A 97 8.75 1.17 -7.69
CA ILE A 97 8.57 0.42 -6.43
C ILE A 97 8.46 -1.11 -6.58
N GLU A 98 8.39 -1.63 -7.81
CA GLU A 98 8.21 -3.09 -8.06
C GLU A 98 9.36 -3.94 -7.51
N LYS A 99 10.59 -3.40 -7.48
CA LYS A 99 11.80 -4.12 -7.04
C LYS A 99 12.21 -3.85 -5.57
N LEU A 100 11.43 -3.10 -4.80
CA LEU A 100 11.83 -2.66 -3.45
C LEU A 100 11.55 -3.72 -2.35
N SER A 101 12.46 -3.79 -1.38
CA SER A 101 12.33 -4.59 -0.16
C SER A 101 11.09 -4.19 0.65
N GLU A 102 10.48 -5.12 1.40
CA GLU A 102 9.35 -4.77 2.30
C GLU A 102 9.78 -3.89 3.50
N HIS A 103 11.10 -3.65 3.67
CA HIS A 103 11.69 -2.81 4.71
C HIS A 103 12.12 -1.41 4.23
N SER A 104 12.28 -1.20 2.91
CA SER A 104 12.73 0.07 2.35
C SER A 104 11.89 1.27 2.80
N PHE A 105 12.54 2.39 3.09
CA PHE A 105 11.91 3.64 3.53
C PHE A 105 10.75 4.05 2.63
N LEU A 106 10.99 4.08 1.31
CA LEU A 106 9.97 4.50 0.34
C LEU A 106 8.73 3.60 0.37
N LEU A 107 8.91 2.28 0.46
CA LEU A 107 7.76 1.38 0.51
C LEU A 107 7.04 1.43 1.87
N ARG A 108 7.77 1.59 2.98
CA ARG A 108 7.15 1.85 4.29
C ARG A 108 6.32 3.13 4.25
N ARG A 109 6.83 4.21 3.65
CA ARG A 109 6.13 5.50 3.48
C ARG A 109 4.90 5.42 2.57
N ILE A 110 4.91 4.57 1.55
CA ILE A 110 3.74 4.32 0.67
C ILE A 110 2.67 3.45 1.35
N GLU A 111 3.07 2.49 2.19
CA GLU A 111 2.16 1.57 2.88
C GLU A 111 1.73 2.08 4.27
N GLU A 112 2.38 3.11 4.80
CA GLU A 112 1.91 3.92 5.93
C GLU A 112 0.53 4.50 5.60
N ASN A 113 -0.41 4.48 6.56
CA ASN A 113 -1.79 4.95 6.39
C ASN A 113 -2.59 4.38 5.19
N ALA A 114 -2.08 3.37 4.47
CA ALA A 114 -2.67 2.75 3.27
C ALA A 114 -4.20 2.53 3.33
N ARG A 115 -4.74 2.21 4.51
CA ARG A 115 -6.19 1.99 4.72
C ARG A 115 -7.06 3.19 4.35
N SER A 116 -6.56 4.43 4.40
CA SER A 116 -7.33 5.61 3.95
C SER A 116 -7.31 5.76 2.43
N ALA A 117 -6.22 5.34 1.79
CA ALA A 117 -6.04 5.35 0.33
C ALA A 117 -6.84 4.24 -0.39
N ILE A 118 -6.78 3.00 0.14
CA ILE A 118 -7.24 1.78 -0.54
C ILE A 118 -8.28 0.95 0.24
N GLY A 119 -8.69 1.41 1.43
CA GLY A 119 -9.56 0.66 2.33
C GLY A 119 -8.88 -0.56 2.97
N PHE A 120 -9.68 -1.47 3.53
CA PHE A 120 -9.17 -2.72 4.12
C PHE A 120 -8.74 -3.75 3.08
N ASN A 121 -9.42 -3.79 1.93
CA ASN A 121 -9.17 -4.75 0.86
C ASN A 121 -9.62 -4.18 -0.51
N TRP A 122 -8.72 -3.58 -1.29
CA TRP A 122 -9.08 -2.96 -2.58
C TRP A 122 -9.69 -3.96 -3.58
N ARG A 123 -9.39 -5.26 -3.42
CA ARG A 123 -9.93 -6.35 -4.26
C ARG A 123 -11.43 -6.58 -4.07
N GLN A 124 -12.06 -5.96 -3.05
CA GLN A 124 -13.51 -5.95 -2.82
C GLN A 124 -14.21 -4.69 -3.36
N ALA A 125 -13.46 -3.61 -3.67
CA ALA A 125 -14.01 -2.36 -4.20
C ALA A 125 -14.00 -2.30 -5.74
N ILE A 126 -13.13 -3.09 -6.39
CA ILE A 126 -13.14 -3.29 -7.85
C ILE A 126 -14.30 -4.21 -8.29
N CYS A 127 -14.67 -4.13 -9.58
CA CYS A 127 -15.73 -4.95 -10.15
C CYS A 127 -15.39 -6.47 -10.10
N PRO A 128 -16.40 -7.37 -10.01
CA PRO A 128 -16.15 -8.81 -9.95
C PRO A 128 -15.37 -9.37 -11.14
N VAL A 129 -15.62 -8.85 -12.35
CA VAL A 129 -14.96 -9.26 -13.60
C VAL A 129 -13.44 -9.04 -13.52
N LEU A 130 -13.02 -7.82 -13.15
CA LEU A 130 -11.60 -7.49 -12.93
C LEU A 130 -11.01 -8.29 -11.74
N ALA A 131 -11.79 -8.50 -10.68
CA ALA A 131 -11.35 -9.27 -9.50
C ALA A 131 -11.15 -10.77 -9.79
N VAL A 132 -11.85 -11.34 -10.77
CA VAL A 132 -11.59 -12.69 -11.31
C VAL A 132 -10.37 -12.67 -12.24
N ASP A 133 -10.29 -11.72 -13.16
CA ASP A 133 -9.22 -11.66 -14.15
C ASP A 133 -7.83 -11.38 -13.54
N LEU A 134 -7.76 -10.61 -12.44
CA LEU A 134 -6.54 -10.42 -11.66
C LEU A 134 -6.08 -11.70 -10.93
N ARG A 135 -6.98 -12.65 -10.61
CA ARG A 135 -6.62 -13.90 -9.92
C ARG A 135 -5.89 -14.92 -10.81
N LYS A 136 -6.03 -14.82 -12.14
CA LYS A 136 -5.48 -15.81 -13.08
C LYS A 136 -3.95 -15.85 -13.13
N PHE A 137 -3.29 -14.69 -13.02
CA PHE A 137 -1.87 -14.55 -13.42
C PHE A 137 -0.92 -14.15 -12.27
N ARG A 138 -1.41 -13.54 -11.18
CA ARG A 138 -0.56 -13.10 -10.06
C ARG A 138 -1.36 -12.97 -8.77
N THR A 139 -0.78 -13.37 -7.64
CA THR A 139 -1.38 -13.10 -6.32
C THR A 139 -1.12 -11.66 -5.92
N TYR A 140 -2.19 -10.90 -5.63
CA TYR A 140 -2.11 -9.51 -5.19
C TYR A 140 -2.52 -9.36 -3.71
N LYS A 141 -1.67 -8.72 -2.89
CA LYS A 141 -1.97 -8.36 -1.50
C LYS A 141 -3.03 -7.24 -1.47
N GLY A 142 -4.27 -7.56 -1.13
CA GLY A 142 -5.42 -6.63 -1.19
C GLY A 142 -5.37 -5.46 -0.18
N ASN A 143 -4.47 -5.54 0.79
CA ASN A 143 -4.21 -4.54 1.83
C ASN A 143 -2.92 -3.74 1.58
N LYS A 144 -2.37 -3.76 0.35
CA LYS A 144 -1.14 -3.08 -0.04
C LYS A 144 -1.36 -2.14 -1.22
N VAL A 145 -0.86 -0.91 -1.11
CA VAL A 145 -0.92 0.14 -2.15
C VAL A 145 -0.04 -0.24 -3.33
N ARG A 146 1.17 -0.75 -3.11
CA ARG A 146 2.06 -1.26 -4.17
C ARG A 146 1.35 -2.27 -5.06
N ASP A 147 0.61 -3.20 -4.47
CA ASP A 147 -0.09 -4.25 -5.19
C ASP A 147 -1.28 -3.71 -6.02
N LEU A 148 -1.94 -2.63 -5.59
CA LEU A 148 -2.96 -1.95 -6.40
C LEU A 148 -2.32 -1.21 -7.59
N LEU A 149 -1.28 -0.40 -7.35
CA LEU A 149 -0.56 0.32 -8.40
C LEU A 149 0.01 -0.64 -9.44
N ARG A 150 0.55 -1.78 -9.00
CA ARG A 150 1.00 -2.88 -9.84
C ARG A 150 -0.13 -3.53 -10.64
N ALA A 151 -1.30 -3.73 -10.05
CA ALA A 151 -2.47 -4.25 -10.78
C ALA A 151 -2.93 -3.26 -11.87
N MET A 152 -2.97 -1.95 -11.56
CA MET A 152 -3.25 -0.89 -12.54
C MET A 152 -2.21 -0.90 -13.67
N ARG A 153 -0.92 -0.93 -13.34
CA ARG A 153 0.21 -0.97 -14.29
C ARG A 153 0.14 -2.18 -15.21
N ASN A 154 -0.12 -3.36 -14.68
CA ASN A 154 -0.25 -4.59 -15.47
C ASN A 154 -1.48 -4.56 -16.40
N LYS A 155 -2.63 -4.04 -15.92
CA LYS A 155 -3.85 -3.95 -16.75
C LYS A 155 -3.81 -2.81 -17.78
N LYS A 156 -3.04 -1.75 -17.53
CA LYS A 156 -2.68 -0.75 -18.55
C LYS A 156 -1.74 -1.33 -19.60
N HIS A 157 -0.72 -2.07 -19.19
CA HIS A 157 0.29 -2.64 -20.09
C HIS A 157 -0.33 -3.64 -21.09
N HIS A 158 -1.13 -4.58 -20.59
CA HIS A 158 -1.77 -5.63 -21.38
C HIS A 158 -3.18 -5.26 -21.85
N TYR A 159 -3.56 -3.97 -21.89
CA TYR A 159 -4.96 -3.54 -22.07
C TYR A 159 -5.63 -4.14 -23.32
N GLN A 160 -4.90 -4.20 -24.45
CA GLN A 160 -5.39 -4.75 -25.72
C GLN A 160 -5.57 -6.27 -25.70
N GLU A 161 -4.90 -6.98 -24.80
CA GLU A 161 -4.97 -8.43 -24.61
C GLU A 161 -6.08 -8.85 -23.62
N LEU A 162 -6.72 -7.88 -22.94
CA LEU A 162 -7.76 -8.18 -21.95
C LEU A 162 -9.06 -8.64 -22.63
N PRO A 163 -9.82 -9.57 -22.02
CA PRO A 163 -11.16 -9.91 -22.47
C PRO A 163 -12.07 -8.68 -22.57
N THR A 164 -12.97 -8.66 -23.57
CA THR A 164 -13.85 -7.51 -23.86
C THR A 164 -14.65 -7.04 -22.65
N GLU A 165 -15.14 -7.94 -21.81
CA GLU A 165 -15.84 -7.61 -20.55
C GLU A 165 -14.96 -6.83 -19.57
N VAL A 166 -13.67 -7.19 -19.48
CA VAL A 166 -12.69 -6.51 -18.61
C VAL A 166 -12.41 -5.11 -19.17
N GLN A 167 -12.18 -4.99 -20.49
CA GLN A 167 -12.01 -3.70 -21.16
C GLN A 167 -13.22 -2.78 -20.97
N GLN A 168 -14.44 -3.29 -21.19
CA GLN A 168 -15.69 -2.54 -20.94
C GLN A 168 -15.84 -2.11 -19.49
N SER A 169 -15.42 -2.94 -18.53
CA SER A 169 -15.52 -2.62 -17.10
C SER A 169 -14.50 -1.58 -16.62
N LEU A 170 -13.36 -1.45 -17.29
CA LEU A 170 -12.31 -0.45 -17.02
C LEU A 170 -12.55 0.85 -17.81
N GLY A 171 -13.13 0.74 -19.01
CA GLY A 171 -13.28 1.83 -19.95
C GLY A 171 -11.99 2.20 -20.69
N GLN A 172 -12.13 3.10 -21.66
CA GLN A 172 -11.07 3.56 -22.54
C GLN A 172 -9.90 4.21 -21.78
N VAL A 173 -8.68 3.88 -22.22
CA VAL A 173 -7.42 4.46 -21.72
C VAL A 173 -7.16 5.81 -22.42
N PRO A 174 -6.75 6.89 -21.71
CA PRO A 174 -6.46 6.94 -20.28
C PRO A 174 -7.66 7.33 -19.41
N ASP A 175 -8.63 8.08 -19.94
CA ASP A 175 -9.58 8.87 -19.14
C ASP A 175 -10.54 8.03 -18.29
N GLN A 176 -11.21 7.06 -18.90
CA GLN A 176 -12.15 6.19 -18.18
C GLN A 176 -11.40 5.20 -17.30
N PHE A 177 -10.28 4.65 -17.79
CA PHE A 177 -9.42 3.74 -17.03
C PHE A 177 -8.94 4.36 -15.71
N VAL A 178 -8.45 5.60 -15.71
CA VAL A 178 -8.05 6.28 -14.47
C VAL A 178 -9.25 6.58 -13.59
N THR A 179 -10.34 7.07 -14.20
CA THR A 179 -11.58 7.42 -13.47
C THR A 179 -12.16 6.23 -12.72
N TYR A 180 -12.16 5.03 -13.34
CA TYR A 180 -12.53 3.78 -12.69
C TYR A 180 -11.81 3.55 -11.35
N PHE A 181 -10.51 3.83 -11.27
CA PHE A 181 -9.73 3.68 -10.03
C PHE A 181 -9.88 4.89 -9.10
N THR A 182 -9.85 6.13 -9.61
CA THR A 182 -9.93 7.33 -8.74
C THR A 182 -11.30 7.47 -8.07
N ASP A 183 -12.38 7.01 -8.70
CA ASP A 183 -13.72 7.07 -8.11
C ASP A 183 -13.90 6.03 -6.99
N ARG A 184 -13.19 4.90 -7.09
CA ARG A 184 -13.18 3.82 -6.07
C ARG A 184 -12.18 4.07 -4.95
N PHE A 185 -11.13 4.83 -5.23
CA PHE A 185 -10.06 5.13 -4.30
C PHE A 185 -9.74 6.65 -4.33
N PRO A 186 -10.63 7.54 -3.86
CA PRO A 186 -10.48 9.00 -4.05
C PRO A 186 -9.25 9.62 -3.40
N GLN A 187 -8.68 8.96 -2.39
CA GLN A 187 -7.42 9.39 -1.76
C GLN A 187 -6.16 8.85 -2.46
N LEU A 188 -6.27 7.85 -3.35
CA LEU A 188 -5.11 7.13 -3.90
C LEU A 188 -4.09 8.05 -4.59
N LEU A 189 -4.54 9.02 -5.39
CA LEU A 189 -3.64 9.93 -6.10
C LEU A 189 -2.91 10.87 -5.12
N GLN A 190 -3.62 11.45 -4.15
CA GLN A 190 -3.04 12.34 -3.15
C GLN A 190 -2.06 11.58 -2.25
N HIS A 191 -2.47 10.43 -1.72
CA HIS A 191 -1.64 9.55 -0.91
C HIS A 191 -0.36 9.13 -1.61
N THR A 192 -0.47 8.70 -2.88
CA THR A 192 0.70 8.30 -3.67
C THR A 192 1.62 9.50 -3.95
N TYR A 193 1.07 10.69 -4.18
CA TYR A 193 1.85 11.92 -4.38
C TYR A 193 2.61 12.32 -3.11
N ASP A 194 1.93 12.42 -1.96
CA ASP A 194 2.56 12.84 -0.69
C ASP A 194 3.60 11.82 -0.18
N ALA A 195 3.37 10.52 -0.42
CA ALA A 195 4.36 9.49 -0.15
C ALA A 195 5.60 9.63 -1.07
N MET A 196 5.41 9.88 -2.36
CA MET A 196 6.48 9.95 -3.37
C MET A 196 7.27 11.27 -3.38
N ILE A 197 6.98 12.25 -2.49
CA ILE A 197 7.74 13.50 -2.39
C ILE A 197 9.25 13.27 -2.20
N CYS A 198 9.67 12.24 -1.44
CA CYS A 198 11.09 11.93 -1.24
C CYS A 198 11.84 11.49 -2.52
N CYS A 199 11.12 11.19 -3.60
CA CYS A 199 11.67 10.90 -4.93
C CYS A 199 11.60 12.11 -5.89
N ALA A 200 11.17 13.29 -5.45
CA ALA A 200 10.92 14.43 -6.35
C ALA A 200 12.15 14.92 -7.13
N ASN A 201 13.36 14.64 -6.66
CA ASN A 201 14.62 14.98 -7.34
C ASN A 201 15.08 13.92 -8.35
N GLU A 202 14.46 12.74 -8.39
CA GLU A 202 14.70 11.75 -9.43
C GLU A 202 14.17 12.26 -10.78
N HIS A 203 14.93 12.05 -11.86
CA HIS A 203 14.59 12.56 -13.21
C HIS A 203 13.16 12.21 -13.65
N ALA A 204 12.71 10.97 -13.43
CA ALA A 204 11.37 10.51 -13.77
C ALA A 204 10.24 11.28 -13.05
N PHE A 205 10.50 11.74 -11.82
CA PHE A 205 9.51 12.37 -10.96
C PHE A 205 9.57 13.90 -10.93
N SER A 206 10.73 14.50 -11.28
CA SER A 206 10.95 15.95 -11.33
C SER A 206 9.83 16.76 -11.99
N ARG A 207 9.20 16.22 -13.03
CA ARG A 207 8.06 16.79 -13.79
C ARG A 207 6.71 16.83 -13.05
N TYR A 208 6.61 16.26 -11.85
CA TYR A 208 5.38 16.25 -11.04
C TYR A 208 5.45 17.16 -9.82
N TYR A 209 6.65 17.59 -9.41
CA TYR A 209 6.89 18.30 -8.14
C TYR A 209 7.53 19.68 -8.36
N SER A 210 7.35 20.59 -7.41
CA SER A 210 7.83 21.97 -7.50
C SER A 210 9.25 22.10 -6.96
N GLU A 211 9.86 23.28 -7.06
CA GLU A 211 11.15 23.53 -6.40
C GLU A 211 11.07 23.44 -4.87
N GLU A 212 9.93 23.78 -4.26
CA GLU A 212 9.75 23.64 -2.81
C GLU A 212 9.61 22.18 -2.39
N ALA A 213 8.89 21.36 -3.18
CA ALA A 213 8.78 19.92 -2.95
C ALA A 213 10.11 19.19 -3.21
N ARG A 214 10.87 19.63 -4.22
CA ARG A 214 12.22 19.16 -4.53
C ARG A 214 13.22 19.47 -3.42
N LYS A 215 13.24 20.69 -2.88
CA LYS A 215 14.08 21.05 -1.72
C LYS A 215 13.76 20.20 -0.47
N LYS A 216 12.48 19.87 -0.25
CA LYS A 216 12.06 18.92 0.81
C LYS A 216 12.48 17.47 0.53
N ALA A 217 12.64 17.08 -0.74
CA ALA A 217 13.13 15.75 -1.08
C ALA A 217 14.60 15.56 -0.70
N ASP A 218 15.42 16.62 -0.70
CA ASP A 218 16.81 16.57 -0.23
C ASP A 218 16.88 16.28 1.29
N GLU A 219 15.94 16.80 2.08
CA GLU A 219 15.81 16.47 3.51
C GLU A 219 15.51 14.97 3.70
N PHE A 220 14.58 14.40 2.92
CA PHE A 220 14.28 12.97 2.96
C PHE A 220 15.38 12.09 2.34
N ALA A 221 16.16 12.58 1.39
CA ALA A 221 17.22 11.81 0.73
C ALA A 221 18.32 11.38 1.72
N ALA A 222 18.62 12.21 2.72
CA ALA A 222 19.51 11.86 3.82
C ALA A 222 18.97 10.68 4.66
N GLU A 223 17.66 10.64 4.92
CA GLU A 223 17.01 9.54 5.64
C GLU A 223 16.94 8.26 4.79
N MET A 224 16.65 8.36 3.49
CA MET A 224 16.66 7.22 2.56
C MET A 224 18.05 6.58 2.50
N ALA A 225 19.10 7.37 2.26
CA ALA A 225 20.48 6.87 2.23
C ALA A 225 20.89 6.23 3.57
N ALA A 226 20.51 6.84 4.70
CA ALA A 226 20.75 6.27 6.03
C ALA A 226 19.96 4.97 6.31
N ASN A 227 18.89 4.69 5.58
CA ASN A 227 18.18 3.40 5.62
C ASN A 227 18.79 2.37 4.67
N GLU A 228 19.18 2.75 3.44
CA GLU A 228 19.83 1.86 2.47
C GLU A 228 21.19 1.34 2.98
N ILE A 229 21.95 2.18 3.70
CA ILE A 229 23.18 1.78 4.41
C ILE A 229 22.88 0.77 5.54
N LYS A 230 21.70 0.86 6.18
CA LYS A 230 21.30 -0.09 7.24
C LYS A 230 20.82 -1.42 6.65
N GLU A 231 20.04 -1.42 5.57
CA GLU A 231 19.59 -2.65 4.89
C GLU A 231 20.78 -3.42 4.31
N SER A 232 21.64 -2.77 3.52
CA SER A 232 22.88 -3.40 3.02
C SER A 232 23.87 -3.81 4.12
N GLY A 233 23.79 -3.21 5.30
CA GLY A 233 24.51 -3.62 6.51
C GLY A 233 23.88 -4.78 7.30
N VAL A 234 22.60 -5.08 7.08
CA VAL A 234 21.89 -6.28 7.58
C VAL A 234 22.12 -7.43 6.62
N ASP A 235 21.89 -7.24 5.31
CA ASP A 235 22.09 -8.27 4.27
C ASP A 235 23.49 -8.89 4.36
N ARG A 236 24.53 -8.06 4.53
CA ARG A 236 25.92 -8.52 4.73
C ARG A 236 26.10 -9.39 5.96
N LYS A 237 25.42 -9.07 7.07
CA LYS A 237 25.51 -9.85 8.32
C LYS A 237 24.74 -11.16 8.25
N GLU A 238 23.61 -11.18 7.55
CA GLU A 238 22.86 -12.41 7.31
C GLU A 238 23.68 -13.37 6.41
N VAL A 239 24.30 -12.86 5.34
CA VAL A 239 25.22 -13.65 4.49
C VAL A 239 26.45 -14.12 5.26
N GLU A 240 27.05 -13.28 6.11
CA GLU A 240 28.19 -13.67 6.96
C GLU A 240 27.80 -14.74 7.99
N PHE A 241 26.58 -14.66 8.56
CA PHE A 241 26.04 -15.64 9.48
C PHE A 241 25.69 -16.97 8.78
N GLU A 242 25.11 -16.95 7.58
CA GLU A 242 24.89 -18.15 6.78
C GLU A 242 26.20 -18.83 6.39
N ASN A 243 27.23 -18.08 5.98
CA ASN A 243 28.53 -18.63 5.64
C ASN A 243 29.19 -19.29 6.86
N LYS A 244 29.23 -18.61 8.01
CA LYS A 244 29.73 -19.19 9.27
C LYS A 244 28.94 -20.42 9.71
N LYS A 245 27.62 -20.46 9.45
CA LYS A 245 26.79 -21.65 9.70
C LYS A 245 27.16 -22.81 8.77
N ARG A 246 27.47 -22.54 7.49
CA ARG A 246 27.93 -23.57 6.53
C ARG A 246 29.32 -24.11 6.91
N GLU A 247 30.26 -23.22 7.25
CA GLU A 247 31.59 -23.60 7.76
C GLU A 247 31.48 -24.45 9.03
N SER A 248 30.57 -24.09 9.95
CA SER A 248 30.30 -24.88 11.16
C SER A 248 29.68 -26.25 10.90
N ILE A 249 29.03 -26.46 9.75
CA ILE A 249 28.46 -27.75 9.35
C ILE A 249 29.54 -28.62 8.69
N SER A 250 30.36 -28.08 7.78
CA SER A 250 31.47 -28.86 7.19
C SER A 250 32.49 -29.33 8.24
N ILE A 251 32.75 -28.52 9.29
CA ILE A 251 33.62 -28.90 10.42
C ILE A 251 33.03 -30.04 11.29
N LEU A 252 31.73 -30.34 11.16
CA LEU A 252 31.10 -31.52 11.76
C LEU A 252 31.20 -32.74 10.84
N ASP A 253 30.92 -32.58 9.55
CA ASP A 253 31.03 -33.65 8.56
C ASP A 253 32.48 -34.22 8.49
N ASP A 254 33.50 -33.34 8.46
CA ASP A 254 34.92 -33.72 8.46
C ASP A 254 35.35 -34.55 9.71
N LYS A 255 34.55 -34.53 10.79
CA LYS A 255 34.84 -35.23 12.05
C LYS A 255 34.25 -36.62 12.18
N GLU A 256 33.31 -37.01 11.31
CA GLU A 256 32.79 -38.40 11.31
C GLU A 256 33.66 -39.35 10.45
N THR A 257 34.72 -38.84 9.81
CA THR A 257 35.60 -39.62 8.91
C THR A 257 36.95 -40.10 9.49
N GLU A 258 37.31 -39.77 10.73
CA GLU A 258 38.64 -40.13 11.32
C GLU A 258 38.60 -41.22 12.43
N THR A 259 37.76 -42.27 12.31
CA THR A 259 37.81 -43.43 13.25
C THR A 259 37.59 -44.81 12.61
N VAL A 260 38.40 -45.19 11.61
CA VAL A 260 38.53 -46.60 11.17
C VAL A 260 39.99 -46.91 10.86
N GLY A 261 40.61 -47.90 11.52
CA GLY A 261 41.96 -48.33 11.16
C GLY A 261 42.79 -49.11 12.18
N GLU A 262 42.29 -50.20 12.77
CA GLU A 262 43.19 -51.28 13.22
C GLU A 262 42.44 -52.63 13.22
N GLU A 263 43.03 -53.64 12.56
CA GLU A 263 42.49 -55.01 12.47
C GLU A 263 43.20 -55.93 13.47
N ASN A 264 42.49 -56.93 14.01
CA ASN A 264 43.06 -58.26 14.21
C ASN A 264 41.95 -59.33 14.38
N PRO A 265 42.18 -60.59 13.98
CA PRO A 265 41.16 -61.64 14.00
C PRO A 265 41.25 -62.53 15.25
N ASP A 266 40.11 -63.02 15.77
CA ASP A 266 39.82 -64.47 15.86
C ASP A 266 38.42 -64.82 16.41
N GLY A 267 38.06 -66.11 16.30
CA GLY A 267 37.25 -66.87 17.29
C GLY A 267 36.05 -66.24 18.01
N LYS A 268 34.84 -66.41 17.42
CA LYS A 268 33.50 -66.21 18.05
C LYS A 268 33.39 -66.57 19.55
N ILE A 269 32.61 -65.79 20.32
CA ILE A 269 31.60 -66.30 21.28
C ILE A 269 30.52 -65.25 21.66
N THR A 270 29.26 -65.60 21.36
CA THR A 270 27.91 -65.21 21.88
C THR A 270 27.56 -63.85 22.54
N ALA A 271 26.28 -63.48 22.33
CA ALA A 271 25.37 -62.63 23.14
C ALA A 271 25.42 -61.10 22.92
N ASP A 272 24.30 -60.34 22.89
CA ASP A 272 22.87 -60.66 22.66
C ASP A 272 22.10 -59.33 22.33
N ILE A 273 20.77 -59.39 22.10
CA ILE A 273 19.80 -58.29 21.92
C ILE A 273 19.92 -57.58 20.55
N SER A 274 19.06 -57.79 19.54
CA SER A 274 17.58 -57.73 19.43
C SER A 274 17.00 -56.36 19.05
N LEU A 275 16.59 -56.32 17.78
CA LEU A 275 15.55 -55.50 17.11
C LEU A 275 14.55 -54.73 17.99
N GLN A 276 14.12 -53.56 17.49
CA GLN A 276 12.71 -53.42 17.10
C GLN A 276 12.50 -52.35 16.01
N GLU A 277 11.52 -52.60 15.13
CA GLU A 277 11.19 -51.70 14.00
C GLU A 277 10.30 -50.51 14.41
N VAL A 278 10.25 -49.50 13.54
CA VAL A 278 9.20 -48.46 13.54
C VAL A 278 8.58 -48.40 12.15
N GLU A 279 7.55 -49.22 11.94
CA GLU A 279 6.73 -49.16 10.72
C GLU A 279 5.49 -48.25 10.90
N ILE A 280 4.88 -47.83 9.79
CA ILE A 280 3.89 -46.77 9.72
C ILE A 280 2.48 -47.32 9.96
N VAL A 281 1.71 -46.75 10.89
CA VAL A 281 0.26 -47.00 10.98
C VAL A 281 -0.53 -45.71 11.21
N THR A 282 -1.59 -45.54 10.42
CA THR A 282 -2.61 -44.49 10.52
C THR A 282 -3.63 -44.75 11.62
N ALA A 283 -4.17 -43.71 12.26
CA ALA A 283 -5.25 -43.85 13.23
C ALA A 283 -6.59 -43.27 12.70
N GLU A 284 -7.59 -44.15 12.57
CA GLU A 284 -9.02 -43.79 12.59
C GLU A 284 -9.70 -44.47 13.81
N ASP A 285 -10.91 -43.99 14.12
CA ASP A 285 -11.86 -44.40 15.19
C ASP A 285 -12.46 -45.82 14.89
N PRO A 286 -13.43 -46.47 15.62
CA PRO A 286 -14.36 -45.93 16.64
C PRO A 286 -14.91 -46.86 17.78
N THR A 287 -15.87 -46.32 18.58
CA THR A 287 -16.91 -47.01 19.42
C THR A 287 -16.44 -47.76 20.71
N ALA A 288 -17.25 -48.07 21.76
CA ALA A 288 -18.72 -48.12 22.02
C ALA A 288 -18.99 -48.03 23.58
N THR A 289 -20.17 -47.93 24.22
CA THR A 289 -21.61 -47.64 23.90
C THR A 289 -22.44 -47.38 25.19
N ALA A 290 -23.53 -46.57 25.10
CA ALA A 290 -24.75 -46.56 25.96
C ALA A 290 -24.64 -46.16 27.47
N ASP A 291 -25.71 -45.76 28.23
CA ASP A 291 -27.16 -45.62 27.95
C ASP A 291 -27.86 -44.56 28.89
N ASN A 292 -29.10 -44.14 28.57
CA ASN A 292 -30.12 -43.44 29.40
C ASN A 292 -29.80 -42.01 29.93
N ARG A 293 -30.72 -41.01 29.99
CA ARG A 293 -32.20 -41.02 29.98
C ARG A 293 -32.84 -39.62 29.72
N ARG A 294 -34.05 -39.62 29.11
CA ARG A 294 -35.14 -38.58 29.15
C ARG A 294 -34.88 -37.20 28.48
N ASN A 295 -35.60 -36.85 27.39
CA ASN A 295 -36.97 -36.26 27.32
C ASN A 295 -37.12 -34.87 27.99
N ARG A 296 -37.37 -33.76 27.25
CA ARG A 296 -38.63 -33.51 26.51
C ARG A 296 -38.58 -32.33 25.51
N LYS A 297 -39.47 -32.39 24.51
CA LYS A 297 -39.78 -31.36 23.50
C LYS A 297 -40.31 -30.04 24.10
N ARG A 298 -40.05 -28.90 23.43
CA ARG A 298 -41.09 -27.85 23.23
C ARG A 298 -40.95 -27.16 21.87
N ARG A 299 -42.04 -27.14 21.10
CA ARG A 299 -42.18 -26.52 19.77
C ARG A 299 -42.79 -25.11 19.91
N LYS A 300 -42.57 -24.24 18.91
CA LYS A 300 -43.22 -22.92 18.77
C LYS A 300 -44.75 -23.01 18.88
N ARG A 301 -45.41 -21.95 19.39
CA ARG A 301 -46.69 -21.43 18.87
C ARG A 301 -46.75 -19.89 19.00
N PRO A 302 -47.58 -19.18 18.19
CA PRO A 302 -47.56 -17.71 18.08
C PRO A 302 -48.87 -17.03 18.58
N LYS A 303 -48.91 -15.70 18.41
CA LYS A 303 -50.06 -14.77 18.53
C LYS A 303 -50.55 -14.46 19.95
N HIS A 304 -50.54 -13.18 20.30
CA HIS A 304 -51.67 -12.33 19.90
C HIS A 304 -51.19 -11.12 19.09
#